data_AF-A0A1M7P6Z3-F1
#
_entry.id   AF-A0A1M7P6Z3-F1
#
_cell.length_a   1.000
_cell.length_b   1.000
_cell.length_c   1.000
_cell.angle_alpha   90.00
_cell.angle_beta   90.00
_cell.angle_gamma   90.00
#
_symmetry.space_group_name_H-M   'P 1'
#
loop_
_entity.id
_entity.type
_entity.pdbx_description
1 polymer ?
#
loop_
_entity_poly.entity_id
_entity_poly.type
_entity_poly.pdbx_seq_one_letter_code
_entity_poly.pdbx_strand_id
1 'polypeptide(L)'
;MNTIIAIWHSGGKGKSGTILALANLLLSQYPNPNVIHSSKDVNNLSVDFSLIIEINGKTIALESLGDPNTGLEKRIDEIVKKHNPNLIFCTCRTRGETVHAVEKNTKKHNYDIIWTSTYQVNQNHIRANQIKAEHLLDLSVQLGLI
;
A
#
# COMPACT_ATOMS: atom_id res chain seq x y z
N MET A 1 15.43 -4.12 -6.88
CA MET A 1 14.91 -4.77 -5.66
C MET A 1 13.41 -4.52 -5.65
N ASN A 2 12.60 -5.57 -5.51
CA ASN A 2 11.14 -5.44 -5.44
C ASN A 2 10.72 -5.60 -3.99
N THR A 3 9.80 -4.76 -3.51
CA THR A 3 9.52 -4.66 -2.07
C THR A 3 8.02 -4.56 -1.80
N ILE A 4 7.57 -5.26 -0.75
CA ILE A 4 6.22 -5.07 -0.17
C ILE A 4 6.36 -4.33 1.15
N ILE A 5 5.76 -3.14 1.25
CA ILE A 5 5.58 -2.40 2.49
C ILE A 5 4.21 -2.73 3.06
N ALA A 6 4.19 -3.55 4.11
CA ALA A 6 2.99 -4.06 4.74
C ALA A 6 2.60 -3.21 5.96
N ILE A 7 1.50 -2.47 5.83
CA ILE A 7 0.94 -1.58 6.85
C ILE A 7 -0.03 -2.37 7.73
N TRP A 8 0.43 -2.79 8.90
CA TRP A 8 -0.33 -3.66 9.80
C TRP A 8 -0.94 -2.90 10.98
N HIS A 9 -2.15 -3.30 11.37
CA HIS A 9 -2.79 -2.93 12.63
C HIS A 9 -4.12 -3.69 12.83
N SER A 10 -4.63 -3.69 14.05
CA SER A 10 -6.05 -4.00 14.35
C SER A 10 -7.04 -3.06 13.63
N GLY A 11 -8.33 -3.40 13.67
CA GLY A 11 -9.41 -2.65 13.01
C GLY A 11 -9.59 -1.26 13.62
N GLY A 12 -9.97 -0.28 12.80
CA GLY A 12 -10.22 1.10 13.27
C GLY A 12 -8.97 1.89 13.69
N LYS A 13 -7.77 1.44 13.29
CA LYS A 13 -6.49 2.08 13.68
C LYS A 13 -5.80 2.84 12.54
N GLY A 14 -6.56 3.27 11.53
CA GLY A 14 -6.06 4.19 10.50
C GLY A 14 -5.38 3.56 9.29
N LYS A 15 -5.41 2.23 9.12
CA LYS A 15 -4.77 1.55 7.97
C LYS A 15 -5.26 2.08 6.61
N SER A 16 -6.58 1.98 6.38
CA SER A 16 -7.20 2.42 5.13
C SER A 16 -7.04 3.93 4.94
N GLY A 17 -7.07 4.72 6.02
CA GLY A 17 -6.83 6.15 5.97
C GLY A 17 -5.38 6.51 5.61
N THR A 18 -4.40 5.76 6.12
CA THR A 18 -2.98 5.95 5.83
C THR A 18 -2.66 5.65 4.38
N ILE A 19 -3.12 4.50 3.85
CA ILE A 19 -2.85 4.15 2.45
C ILE A 19 -3.63 5.04 1.46
N LEU A 20 -4.83 5.51 1.82
CA LEU A 20 -5.57 6.51 1.05
C LEU A 20 -4.82 7.85 1.02
N ALA A 21 -4.33 8.32 2.18
CA ALA A 21 -3.51 9.52 2.25
C ALA A 21 -2.23 9.39 1.41
N LEU A 22 -1.58 8.22 1.44
CA LEU A 22 -0.41 7.93 0.61
C LEU A 22 -0.73 7.96 -0.89
N ALA A 23 -1.83 7.33 -1.31
CA ALA A 23 -2.26 7.36 -2.71
C ALA A 23 -2.49 8.80 -3.19
N ASN A 24 -3.24 9.60 -2.42
CA ASN A 24 -3.48 11.00 -2.75
C ASN A 24 -2.17 11.81 -2.77
N LEU A 25 -1.25 11.55 -1.84
CA LEU A 25 0.06 12.19 -1.79
C LEU A 25 0.87 11.91 -3.06
N LEU A 26 0.96 10.64 -3.47
CA LEU A 26 1.64 10.23 -4.71
C LEU A 26 1.01 10.89 -5.94
N LEU A 27 -0.32 10.86 -6.06
CA LEU A 27 -1.04 11.48 -7.17
C LEU A 27 -0.84 13.01 -7.22
N SER A 28 -0.65 13.66 -6.07
CA SER A 28 -0.43 15.11 -5.99
C SER A 28 1.02 15.54 -6.24
N GLN A 29 2.01 14.78 -5.78
CA GLN A 29 3.43 15.15 -5.87
C GLN A 29 4.05 14.85 -7.22
N TYR A 30 3.49 13.87 -7.95
CA TYR A 30 3.95 13.48 -9.27
C TYR A 30 2.87 13.84 -10.29
N PRO A 31 2.74 15.12 -10.70
CA PRO A 31 1.70 15.55 -11.63
C PRO A 31 1.87 14.81 -12.97
N ASN A 32 0.80 14.11 -13.39
CA ASN A 32 0.76 13.10 -14.48
C ASN A 32 1.43 11.74 -14.14
N PRO A 33 1.06 11.08 -13.03
CA PRO A 33 1.45 9.69 -12.86
C PRO A 33 0.74 8.85 -13.92
N ASN A 34 1.46 7.96 -14.59
CA ASN A 34 0.83 7.05 -15.55
C ASN A 34 0.00 6.02 -14.76
N VAL A 35 -1.31 6.23 -14.69
CA VAL A 35 -2.24 5.32 -14.01
C VAL A 35 -2.46 4.09 -14.87
N ILE A 36 -1.84 2.98 -14.47
CA ILE A 36 -1.94 1.68 -15.16
C ILE A 36 -3.27 1.00 -14.85
N HIS A 37 -3.71 1.07 -13.59
CA HIS A 37 -4.95 0.48 -13.13
C HIS A 37 -5.50 1.24 -11.93
N SER A 38 -6.82 1.39 -11.86
CA SER A 38 -7.49 1.79 -10.63
C SER A 38 -8.84 1.10 -10.53
N SER A 39 -9.16 0.56 -9.36
CA SER A 39 -10.47 0.00 -9.07
C SER A 39 -11.52 1.06 -8.73
N LYS A 40 -11.10 2.32 -8.58
CA LYS A 40 -11.94 3.48 -8.22
C LYS A 40 -11.51 4.73 -8.99
N ASP A 41 -12.36 5.75 -9.01
CA ASP A 41 -12.01 7.05 -9.61
C ASP A 41 -10.81 7.67 -8.88
N VAL A 42 -9.74 7.96 -9.62
CA VAL A 42 -8.50 8.54 -9.09
C VAL A 42 -8.65 10.00 -8.68
N ASN A 43 -9.62 10.72 -9.24
CA ASN A 43 -9.91 12.11 -8.86
C ASN A 43 -10.75 12.19 -7.58
N ASN A 44 -11.36 11.08 -7.16
CA ASN A 44 -12.21 11.00 -5.97
C ASN A 44 -11.99 9.65 -5.25
N LEU A 45 -10.72 9.36 -4.94
CA LEU A 45 -10.33 8.09 -4.37
C LEU A 45 -10.91 7.93 -2.95
N SER A 46 -11.42 6.74 -2.66
CA SER A 46 -11.96 6.35 -1.35
C SER A 46 -11.36 5.04 -0.89
N VAL A 47 -11.48 4.73 0.42
CA VAL A 47 -10.97 3.48 1.03
C VAL A 47 -11.46 2.23 0.31
N ASP A 48 -10.76 1.10 0.46
CA ASP A 48 -11.05 -0.17 -0.22
C ASP A 48 -10.88 -0.06 -1.74
N PHE A 49 -9.67 0.29 -2.15
CA PHE A 49 -9.22 0.45 -3.53
C PHE A 49 -7.97 -0.38 -3.83
N SER A 50 -7.78 -0.64 -5.12
CA SER A 50 -6.52 -1.09 -5.71
C SER A 50 -6.10 -0.05 -6.74
N LEU A 51 -4.86 0.43 -6.67
CA LEU A 51 -4.30 1.45 -7.57
C LEU A 51 -2.91 1.00 -8.01
N ILE A 52 -2.63 1.09 -9.30
CA ILE A 52 -1.33 0.81 -9.89
C ILE A 52 -0.94 2.02 -10.74
N ILE A 53 0.19 2.61 -10.41
CA ILE A 53 0.73 3.79 -11.06
C ILE A 53 2.20 3.56 -11.41
N GLU A 54 2.68 4.27 -12.42
CA GLU A 54 4.11 4.36 -12.71
C GLU A 54 4.61 5.76 -12.35
N ILE A 55 5.71 5.79 -11.58
CA ILE A 55 6.41 7.01 -11.17
C ILE A 55 7.90 6.77 -11.43
N ASN A 56 8.56 7.67 -12.18
CA ASN A 56 9.99 7.56 -12.50
C ASN A 56 10.42 6.21 -13.10
N GLY A 57 9.56 5.57 -13.91
CA GLY A 57 9.81 4.24 -14.48
C GLY A 57 9.75 3.10 -13.45
N LYS A 58 9.20 3.34 -12.26
CA LYS A 58 8.88 2.34 -11.23
C LYS A 58 7.39 2.11 -11.17
N THR A 59 6.98 0.85 -11.25
CA THR A 59 5.58 0.47 -11.08
C THR A 59 5.27 0.29 -9.59
N ILE A 60 4.27 1.02 -9.09
CA ILE A 60 3.88 1.03 -7.68
C ILE A 60 2.42 0.58 -7.58
N ALA A 61 2.16 -0.42 -6.75
CA ALA A 61 0.82 -0.88 -6.44
C ALA A 61 0.42 -0.51 -5.01
N LEU A 62 -0.82 -0.07 -4.83
CA LEU A 62 -1.43 0.23 -3.54
C LEU A 62 -2.70 -0.60 -3.39
N GLU A 63 -2.74 -1.45 -2.36
CA GLU A 63 -3.85 -2.35 -2.06
C GLU A 63 -4.38 -2.08 -0.66
N SER A 64 -5.51 -1.37 -0.56
CA SER A 64 -5.97 -0.87 0.74
C SER A 64 -6.78 -1.88 1.54
N LEU A 65 -7.38 -2.89 0.89
CA LEU A 65 -8.27 -3.84 1.56
C LEU A 65 -7.47 -4.95 2.25
N GLY A 66 -7.28 -4.81 3.57
CA GLY A 66 -6.44 -5.70 4.38
C GLY A 66 -7.19 -6.56 5.40
N ASP A 67 -8.46 -6.84 5.15
CA ASP A 67 -9.32 -7.60 6.05
C ASP A 67 -9.34 -9.10 5.73
N PRO A 68 -9.46 -9.98 6.75
CA PRO A 68 -9.58 -11.42 6.53
C PRO A 68 -10.77 -11.78 5.64
N ASN A 69 -10.69 -12.93 4.97
CA ASN A 69 -11.70 -13.45 4.03
C ASN A 69 -11.99 -12.53 2.83
N THR A 70 -11.15 -11.52 2.58
CA THR A 70 -11.28 -10.69 1.38
C THR A 70 -10.48 -11.25 0.21
N GLY A 71 -9.57 -12.20 0.43
CA GLY A 71 -8.73 -12.76 -0.63
C GLY A 71 -7.47 -11.93 -0.93
N LEU A 72 -6.87 -11.30 0.09
CA LEU A 72 -5.65 -10.49 -0.04
C LEU A 72 -4.50 -11.25 -0.73
N GLU A 73 -4.31 -12.54 -0.39
CA GLU A 73 -3.26 -13.38 -0.99
C GLU A 73 -3.40 -13.44 -2.52
N LYS A 74 -4.63 -13.68 -2.99
CA LYS A 74 -4.94 -13.77 -4.42
C LYS A 74 -4.79 -12.42 -5.12
N ARG A 75 -5.23 -11.32 -4.50
CA ARG A 75 -5.08 -9.98 -5.08
C ARG A 75 -3.61 -9.61 -5.28
N ILE A 76 -2.76 -9.82 -4.26
CA ILE A 76 -1.32 -9.55 -4.39
C ILE A 76 -0.71 -10.43 -5.48
N ASP A 77 -1.05 -11.73 -5.52
CA ASP A 77 -0.55 -12.64 -6.55
C ASP A 77 -0.93 -12.20 -7.97
N GLU A 78 -2.17 -11.75 -8.16
CA GLU A 78 -2.65 -11.24 -9.45
C GLU A 78 -1.98 -9.93 -9.85
N ILE A 79 -1.79 -9.01 -8.90
CA ILE A 79 -1.07 -7.74 -9.12
C ILE A 79 0.36 -8.04 -9.58
N VAL A 80 1.07 -8.93 -8.88
CA VAL A 80 2.45 -9.29 -9.24
C VAL A 80 2.52 -9.92 -10.62
N LYS A 81 1.64 -10.89 -10.93
CA LYS A 81 1.63 -11.58 -12.22
C LYS A 81 1.30 -10.67 -13.40
N LYS A 82 0.38 -9.72 -13.22
CA LYS A 82 -0.11 -8.86 -14.31
C LYS A 82 0.75 -7.62 -14.53
N HIS A 83 1.30 -7.05 -13.45
CA HIS A 83 1.91 -5.72 -13.49
C HIS A 83 3.36 -5.69 -13.02
N ASN A 84 3.86 -6.76 -12.39
CA ASN A 84 5.23 -6.88 -11.90
C ASN A 84 5.76 -5.61 -11.20
N PRO A 85 5.06 -5.11 -10.16
CA PRO A 85 5.41 -3.84 -9.52
C PRO A 85 6.79 -3.89 -8.84
N ASN A 86 7.49 -2.76 -8.83
CA ASN A 86 8.71 -2.61 -8.04
C ASN A 86 8.38 -2.43 -6.54
N LEU A 87 7.24 -1.81 -6.24
CA LEU A 87 6.82 -1.51 -4.87
C LEU A 87 5.34 -1.83 -4.69
N ILE A 88 5.00 -2.53 -3.61
CA ILE A 88 3.61 -2.78 -3.21
C ILE A 88 3.40 -2.22 -1.81
N PHE A 89 2.47 -1.27 -1.66
CA PHE A 89 1.89 -0.94 -0.37
C PHE A 89 0.63 -1.78 -0.18
N CYS A 90 0.55 -2.52 0.92
CA CYS A 90 -0.69 -3.22 1.27
C CYS A 90 -1.02 -3.04 2.74
N THR A 91 -2.31 -3.10 3.08
CA THR A 91 -2.72 -3.17 4.49
C THR A 91 -3.00 -4.62 4.90
N CYS A 92 -2.78 -4.94 6.17
CA CYS A 92 -3.12 -6.24 6.74
C CYS A 92 -3.46 -6.15 8.23
N ARG A 93 -3.93 -7.24 8.82
CA ARG A 93 -4.11 -7.35 10.28
C ARG A 93 -2.77 -7.64 10.97
N THR A 94 -2.79 -7.71 12.30
CA THR A 94 -1.60 -7.99 13.12
C THR A 94 -1.22 -9.46 13.18
N ARG A 95 -2.15 -10.35 12.79
CA ARG A 95 -1.99 -11.81 12.80
C ARG A 95 -3.01 -12.46 11.86
N GLY A 96 -2.78 -13.73 11.55
CA GLY A 96 -3.71 -14.57 10.81
C GLY A 96 -3.59 -14.42 9.29
N GLU A 97 -4.69 -14.70 8.60
CA GLU A 97 -4.75 -14.87 7.14
C GLU A 97 -4.04 -13.75 6.37
N THR A 98 -4.29 -12.49 6.69
CA THR A 98 -3.76 -11.36 5.91
C THR A 98 -2.27 -11.12 6.13
N VAL A 99 -1.71 -11.49 7.28
CA VAL A 99 -0.25 -11.47 7.49
C VAL A 99 0.40 -12.59 6.67
N HIS A 100 -0.14 -13.80 6.78
CA HIS A 100 0.37 -14.95 6.01
C HIS A 100 0.23 -14.73 4.50
N ALA A 101 -0.81 -14.04 4.05
CA ALA A 101 -1.01 -13.67 2.65
C ALA A 101 0.16 -12.84 2.11
N VAL A 102 0.64 -11.87 2.90
CA VAL A 102 1.80 -11.04 2.53
C VAL A 102 3.06 -11.91 2.52
N GLU A 103 3.33 -12.64 3.61
CA GLU A 103 4.54 -13.48 3.72
C GLU A 103 4.65 -14.56 2.64
N LYS A 104 3.53 -15.16 2.25
CA LYS A 104 3.51 -16.13 1.16
C LYS A 104 3.82 -15.47 -0.17
N ASN A 105 3.25 -14.31 -0.46
CA ASN A 105 3.51 -13.60 -1.71
C ASN A 105 4.95 -13.10 -1.79
N THR A 106 5.54 -12.63 -0.69
CA THR A 106 6.94 -12.23 -0.69
C THR A 106 7.88 -13.39 -0.96
N LYS A 107 7.66 -14.54 -0.30
CA LYS A 107 8.43 -15.77 -0.57
C LYS A 107 8.22 -16.29 -1.99
N LYS A 108 6.97 -16.31 -2.47
CA LYS A 108 6.61 -16.83 -3.80
C LYS A 108 7.21 -16.02 -4.93
N HIS A 109 7.25 -14.70 -4.79
CA HIS A 109 7.65 -13.77 -5.86
C HIS A 109 9.03 -13.14 -5.62
N ASN A 110 9.74 -13.56 -4.58
CA ASN A 110 11.06 -13.05 -4.19
C ASN A 110 11.09 -11.53 -3.98
N TYR A 111 10.09 -11.01 -3.26
CA TYR A 111 10.06 -9.62 -2.81
C TYR A 111 10.65 -9.52 -1.41
N ASP A 112 11.35 -8.42 -1.14
CA ASP A 112 11.65 -8.02 0.23
C ASP A 112 10.38 -7.54 0.94
N ILE A 113 10.41 -7.57 2.27
CA ILE A 113 9.28 -7.16 3.09
C ILE A 113 9.70 -6.11 4.13
N ILE A 114 8.97 -5.01 4.16
CA ILE A 114 9.09 -3.99 5.21
C ILE A 114 7.77 -3.98 5.98
N TRP A 115 7.84 -4.33 7.25
CA TRP A 115 6.70 -4.25 8.16
C TRP A 115 6.65 -2.90 8.83
N THR A 116 5.47 -2.27 8.82
CA THR A 116 5.25 -1.02 9.56
C THR A 116 3.82 -0.97 10.10
N SER A 117 3.62 -0.33 11.24
CA SER A 117 2.29 -0.01 11.74
C SER A 117 1.84 1.38 11.28
N THR A 118 0.58 1.71 11.53
CA THR A 118 0.11 3.11 11.57
C THR A 118 0.57 3.79 12.86
N TYR A 119 0.42 5.12 12.95
CA TYR A 119 0.54 5.81 14.22
C TYR A 119 -0.77 5.67 15.01
N GLN A 120 -0.70 4.92 16.13
CA GLN A 120 -1.85 4.74 17.01
C GLN A 120 -2.04 5.98 17.89
N VAL A 121 -3.07 6.75 17.57
CA VAL A 121 -3.48 7.93 18.31
C VAL A 121 -4.94 7.82 18.74
N ASN A 122 -5.31 8.50 19.82
CA ASN A 122 -6.70 8.57 20.29
C ASN A 122 -7.48 9.78 19.72
N GLN A 123 -6.77 10.74 19.13
CA GLN A 123 -7.31 11.96 18.53
C GLN A 123 -6.48 12.30 17.29
N ASN A 124 -6.97 13.21 16.43
CA ASN A 124 -6.27 13.68 15.24
C ASN A 124 -5.89 12.56 14.24
N HIS A 125 -6.73 11.53 14.12
CA HIS A 125 -6.49 10.37 13.24
C HIS A 125 -6.14 10.77 11.80
N ILE A 126 -6.82 11.77 11.23
CA ILE A 126 -6.57 12.25 9.87
C ILE A 126 -5.14 12.79 9.75
N ARG A 127 -4.71 13.65 10.68
CA ARG A 127 -3.35 14.20 10.66
C ARG A 127 -2.29 13.11 10.90
N ALA A 128 -2.55 12.17 11.80
CA ALA A 128 -1.65 11.05 12.05
C ALA A 128 -1.49 10.15 10.81
N ASN A 129 -2.59 9.85 10.11
CA ASN A 129 -2.56 9.10 8.84
C ASN A 129 -1.76 9.86 7.77
N GLN A 130 -1.94 11.17 7.67
CA GLN A 130 -1.22 12.03 6.73
C GLN A 130 0.29 12.04 7.00
N ILE A 131 0.71 12.27 8.25
CA ILE A 131 2.13 12.24 8.62
C ILE A 131 2.72 10.84 8.39
N LYS A 132 1.94 9.78 8.66
CA LYS A 132 2.41 8.42 8.38
C LYS A 132 2.60 8.20 6.88
N ALA A 133 1.68 8.68 6.03
CA ALA A 133 1.83 8.62 4.58
C ALA A 133 3.07 9.37 4.08
N GLU A 134 3.31 10.58 4.60
CA GLU A 134 4.52 11.37 4.31
C GLU A 134 5.79 10.59 4.68
N HIS A 135 5.83 9.97 5.86
CA HIS A 135 6.96 9.13 6.28
C HIS A 135 7.14 7.88 5.39
N LEU A 136 6.05 7.24 4.95
CA LEU A 136 6.14 6.09 4.04
C LEU A 136 6.70 6.49 2.67
N LEU A 137 6.32 7.66 2.17
CA LEU A 137 6.87 8.20 0.93
C LEU A 137 8.36 8.52 1.09
N ASP A 138 8.74 9.25 2.15
CA ASP A 138 10.15 9.55 2.43
C ASP A 138 10.99 8.27 2.54
N LEU A 139 10.55 7.27 3.31
CA LEU A 139 11.20 5.96 3.39
C LEU A 139 11.41 5.34 2.01
N SER A 140 10.39 5.41 1.14
CA SER A 140 10.45 4.81 -0.20
C SER A 140 11.45 5.53 -1.10
N VAL A 141 11.54 6.85 -1.00
CA VAL A 141 12.53 7.67 -1.72
C VAL A 141 13.94 7.40 -1.21
N GLN A 142 14.15 7.43 0.11
CA GLN A 142 15.48 7.20 0.73
C GLN A 142 16.04 5.80 0.41
N LEU A 143 15.16 4.81 0.23
CA LEU A 143 15.54 3.46 -0.17
C LEU A 143 15.62 3.26 -1.70
N GLY A 144 15.34 4.29 -2.51
CA GLY A 144 15.36 4.21 -3.98
C GLY A 144 14.29 3.29 -4.58
N LEU A 145 13.14 3.17 -3.92
CA LEU A 145 12.01 2.33 -4.35
C LEU A 145 11.06 3.07 -5.32
N ILE A 146 11.13 4.40 -5.36
CA ILE A 146 10.39 5.33 -6.23
C ILE A 146 11.36 6.35 -6.83
#